data_AF-A0A7V9HA92-F1
#
_entry.id   AF-A0A7V9HA92-F1
#
_cell.length_a   1.000
_cell.length_b   1.000
_cell.length_c   1.000
_cell.angle_alpha   90.00
_cell.angle_beta   90.00
_cell.angle_gamma   90.00
#
_symmetry.space_group_name_H-M   'P 1'
#
loop_
_entity.id
_entity.type
_entity.pdbx_description
1 polymer ?
#
loop_
_entity_poly.entity_id
_entity_poly.type
_entity_poly.pdbx_seq_one_letter_code
_entity_poly.pdbx_strand_id
1 'polypeptide(L)' 'MSASLEEARAAKAVLAERLRGHPAVNGVGIAAEGEGHLVRINVSEPVEDLPVEQDGVPVRTRVVGPIVKR' A
#
# COMPACT_ATOMS: atom_id res chain seq x y z
N MET A 1 7.53 -5.06 -12.85
CA MET A 1 7.81 -6.41 -12.30
C MET A 1 6.82 -6.63 -11.18
N SER A 2 6.13 -7.75 -11.15
CA SER A 2 5.16 -8.07 -10.10
C SER A 2 5.83 -8.96 -9.04
N ALA A 3 5.58 -8.70 -7.76
CA ALA A 3 6.22 -9.42 -6.67
C ALA A 3 5.44 -10.71 -6.30
N SER A 4 6.10 -11.64 -5.62
CA SER A 4 5.42 -12.75 -4.97
C SER A 4 4.52 -12.26 -3.83
N LEU A 5 3.57 -13.11 -3.41
CA LEU A 5 2.69 -12.78 -2.28
C LEU A 5 3.46 -12.61 -0.97
N GLU A 6 4.55 -13.34 -0.76
CA GLU A 6 5.38 -13.24 0.43
C GLU A 6 6.15 -11.92 0.48
N GLU A 7 6.77 -11.53 -0.63
CA GLU A 7 7.43 -10.23 -0.76
C GLU A 7 6.43 -9.08 -0.53
N ALA A 8 5.24 -9.17 -1.13
CA ALA A 8 4.19 -8.17 -0.92
C ALA A 8 3.71 -8.12 0.54
N ARG A 9 3.71 -9.24 1.28
CA ARG A 9 3.38 -9.26 2.72
C ARG A 9 4.48 -8.61 3.56
N ALA A 10 5.75 -8.89 3.26
CA ALA A 10 6.87 -8.26 3.95
C ALA A 10 6.86 -6.74 3.74
N ALA A 11 6.76 -6.30 2.48
CA ALA A 11 6.68 -4.88 2.12
C ALA A 11 5.46 -4.19 2.75
N LYS A 12 4.29 -4.85 2.76
CA LYS A 12 3.09 -4.35 3.45
C LYS A 12 3.35 -4.14 4.94
N ALA A 13 3.99 -5.08 5.64
CA ALA A 13 4.22 -4.95 7.07
C ALA A 13 5.11 -3.75 7.40
N VAL A 14 6.18 -3.55 6.63
CA VAL A 14 7.07 -2.39 6.74
C VAL A 14 6.32 -1.08 6.49
N LEU A 15 5.55 -1.01 5.40
CA LEU A 15 4.78 0.19 5.06
C LEU A 15 3.66 0.48 6.06
N ALA A 16 3.00 -0.54 6.58
CA ALA A 16 1.95 -0.39 7.58
C ALA A 16 2.49 0.18 8.90
N GLU A 17 3.72 -0.19 9.29
CA GLU A 17 4.38 0.41 10.45
C GLU A 17 4.83 1.84 10.15
N ARG A 18 5.50 2.07 9.02
CA ARG A 18 6.03 3.38 8.62
C ARG A 18 4.94 4.44 8.44
N LEU A 19 3.78 4.05 7.91
CA LEU A 19 2.64 4.93 7.63
C LEU A 19 1.62 4.95 8.77
N ARG A 20 1.90 4.27 9.90
CA ARG A 20 1.01 4.28 11.05
C ARG A 20 0.86 5.71 11.56
N GLY A 21 -0.38 6.20 11.63
CA GLY A 21 -0.69 7.54 12.10
C GLY A 21 -0.54 8.65 11.04
N HIS A 22 -0.21 8.31 9.79
CA HIS A 22 -0.22 9.29 8.72
C HIS A 22 -1.67 9.75 8.46
N PRO A 23 -1.97 11.06 8.54
CA PRO A 23 -3.34 11.57 8.57
C PRO A 23 -4.13 11.26 7.29
N ALA A 24 -3.45 11.24 6.15
CA ALA A 24 -4.06 10.93 4.86
C ALA A 24 -4.13 9.41 4.55
N VAL A 25 -3.55 8.52 5.35
CA VAL A 25 -3.52 7.07 5.06
C VAL A 25 -4.65 6.36 5.78
N ASN A 26 -5.57 5.79 5.01
CA ASN A 26 -6.67 4.98 5.51
C ASN A 26 -6.25 3.51 5.73
N GLY A 27 -5.22 3.03 5.03
CA GLY A 27 -4.66 1.70 5.26
C GLY A 27 -3.71 1.20 4.19
N VAL A 28 -3.03 0.09 4.48
CA VAL A 28 -2.08 -0.57 3.56
C VAL A 28 -2.54 -2.00 3.30
N GLY A 29 -2.70 -2.34 2.03
CA GLY A 29 -3.18 -3.64 1.56
C GLY A 29 -2.29 -4.24 0.48
N ILE A 30 -2.66 -5.43 0.01
CA ILE A 30 -2.01 -6.09 -1.12
C ILE A 30 -3.05 -6.20 -2.23
N ALA A 31 -2.64 -5.98 -3.47
CA ALA A 31 -3.47 -6.20 -4.65
C ALA A 31 -2.71 -7.04 -5.66
N ALA A 32 -3.46 -7.80 -6.47
CA ALA A 32 -2.89 -8.47 -7.63
C ALA A 32 -2.64 -7.46 -8.76
N GLU A 33 -1.54 -7.63 -9.48
CA GLU A 33 -1.20 -6.89 -10.70
C GLU A 33 -0.57 -7.87 -11.70
N GLY A 34 -1.28 -8.14 -12.79
CA GLY A 34 -0.91 -9.18 -13.74
C GLY A 34 -0.77 -10.55 -13.05
N GLU A 35 0.40 -11.16 -13.18
CA GLU A 35 0.73 -12.48 -12.62
C GLU A 35 1.36 -12.42 -11.21
N GLY A 36 1.46 -11.24 -10.59
CA GLY A 36 1.99 -11.12 -9.23
C GLY A 36 1.25 -10.10 -8.37
N HIS A 37 1.95 -9.53 -7.41
CA HIS A 37 1.38 -8.73 -6.34
C HIS A 37 2.09 -7.38 -6.19
N LEU A 38 1.33 -6.41 -5.70
CA LEU A 38 1.78 -5.09 -5.31
C LEU A 38 1.22 -4.71 -3.95
N VAL A 39 1.81 -3.70 -3.32
CA VAL A 39 1.25 -3.08 -2.12
C VAL A 39 0.38 -1.88 -2.52
N ARG A 40 -0.83 -1.81 -1.98
CA ARG A 40 -1.75 -0.69 -2.19
C ARG A 40 -1.86 0.15 -0.94
N ILE A 41 -1.59 1.44 -1.05
CA ILE A 41 -1.84 2.42 0.01
C ILE A 41 -3.16 3.11 -0.30
N ASN A 42 -4.13 2.93 0.60
CA ASN A 42 -5.40 3.61 0.55
C ASN A 42 -5.27 4.95 1.27
N VAL A 43 -5.61 6.04 0.59
CA VAL A 43 -5.53 7.40 1.14
C VAL A 43 -6.88 8.11 1.06
N SER A 44 -7.15 9.04 1.98
CA SER A 44 -8.37 9.87 1.98
C SER A 44 -8.35 10.96 0.93
N GLU A 45 -7.15 11.43 0.58
CA GLU A 45 -6.90 12.52 -0.36
C GLU A 45 -5.65 12.21 -1.20
N PRO A 46 -5.44 12.87 -2.35
CA PRO A 46 -4.21 12.71 -3.12
C PRO A 46 -2.98 13.08 -2.29
N VAL A 47 -1.97 12.19 -2.29
CA VAL A 47 -0.68 12.40 -1.60
C VAL A 47 0.44 12.04 -2.56
N GLU A 48 1.41 12.94 -2.72
CA GLU A 48 2.55 12.78 -3.63
C GLU A 48 3.78 12.18 -2.92
N ASP A 49 3.90 12.32 -1.61
CA ASP A 49 5.06 11.89 -0.80
C ASP A 49 5.04 10.42 -0.38
N LEU A 50 4.24 9.57 -1.04
CA LEU A 50 4.16 8.15 -0.73
C LEU A 50 5.15 7.34 -1.58
N PRO A 51 5.78 6.30 -0.99
CA PRO A 51 6.69 5.44 -1.73
C PRO A 51 5.97 4.77 -2.89
N VAL A 52 6.62 4.75 -4.06
CA VAL A 52 6.15 4.06 -5.27
C VAL A 52 6.69 2.63 -5.38
N GLU A 53 7.61 2.26 -4.49
CA GLU A 53 8.22 0.94 -4.38
C GLU A 53 8.71 0.71 -2.93
N GLN A 54 8.65 -0.54 -2.46
CA GLN A 54 9.21 -0.97 -1.17
C GLN A 54 9.83 -2.35 -1.34
N ASP A 55 11.13 -2.48 -1.06
CA ASP A 55 11.88 -3.74 -1.17
C ASP A 55 11.72 -4.44 -2.54
N GLY A 56 11.68 -3.65 -3.63
CA GLY A 56 11.45 -4.14 -4.99
C GLY A 56 9.99 -4.47 -5.31
N VAL A 57 9.06 -4.32 -4.34
CA VAL A 57 7.63 -4.49 -4.54
C VAL A 57 6.99 -3.18 -4.98
N PRO A 58 6.28 -3.14 -6.12
CA PRO A 58 5.57 -1.94 -6.54
C PRO A 58 4.56 -1.49 -5.50
N VAL A 59 4.47 -0.17 -5.29
CA VAL A 59 3.50 0.44 -4.40
C VAL A 59 2.62 1.40 -5.20
N ARG A 60 1.31 1.26 -5.02
CA ARG A 60 0.32 2.13 -5.70
C ARG A 60 -0.59 2.78 -4.69
N THR A 61 -0.81 4.08 -4.87
CA THR A 61 -1.78 4.83 -4.08
C THR A 61 -3.15 4.74 -4.73
N ARG A 62 -4.19 4.71 -3.89
CA ARG A 62 -5.57 4.80 -4.34
C ARG A 62 -6.32 5.71 -3.37
N VAL A 63 -6.91 6.77 -3.91
CA VAL A 63 -7.83 7.61 -3.14
C VAL A 63 -9.12 6.83 -2.91
N VAL A 64 -9.48 6.65 -1.65
CA VAL A 64 -10.71 5.99 -1.21
C VAL A 64 -11.33 6.83 -0.09
N GLY A 65 -12.67 6.81 0.01
CA GLY A 65 -13.36 7.40 1.15
C GLY A 65 -12.92 6.76 2.49
N PRO A 66 -13.27 7.37 3.63
CA PRO A 66 -12.85 6.91 4.95
C PRO A 66 -13.20 5.43 5.14
N ILE A 67 -12.22 4.62 5.57
CA ILE A 67 -12.43 3.21 5.88
C ILE A 67 -13.07 3.13 7.26
N VAL A 68 -14.39 2.93 7.29
CA VAL A 68 -15.13 2.59 8.51
C VAL A 68 -15.09 1.07 8.71
N LYS A 69 -14.54 0.63 9.83
CA LYS A 69 -14.64 -0.77 10.25
C LYS A 69 -16.11 -1.08 10.55
N ARG A 70 -16.72 -1.97 9.78
CA ARG A 70 -18.06 -2.53 10.07
C ARG A 70 -18.00 -3.52 11.22
#